data_AF-A0A0L8LJS2-F1
#
_entry.id   AF-A0A0L8LJS2-F1
#
_cell.length_a   1.000
_cell.length_b   1.000
_cell.length_c   1.000
_cell.angle_alpha   90.00
_cell.angle_beta   90.00
_cell.angle_gamma   90.00
#
_symmetry.space_group_name_H-M   'P 1'
#
loop_
_entity.id
_entity.type
_entity.pdbx_description
1 polymer ?
#
loop_
_entity_poly.entity_id
_entity_poly.type
_entity_poly.pdbx_seq_one_letter_code
_entity_poly.pdbx_strand_id
1 'polypeptide(L)'
;ALGDDEVAATKRVLGFDPEQTFEVSEEVLNHTRGALERGRQAKAEWEKSFQEWRGNNAERAAEFDRIAAGELPKGWEEKIPVFEAGKGVATRAASGKVLQALGAVIPELWGGSADLAGSNNTTID
;
A
#
# COMPACT_ATOMS: atom_id res chain seq x y z
N ALA A 1 0.87 29.84 12.58
CA ALA A 1 0.41 30.56 11.38
C ALA A 1 1.31 31.78 11.18
N LEU A 2 1.39 32.33 9.96
CA LEU A 2 2.28 33.45 9.64
C LEU A 2 1.86 34.80 10.26
N GLY A 3 0.60 34.93 10.71
CA GLY A 3 0.01 36.19 11.18
C GLY A 3 -0.75 36.91 10.07
N ASP A 4 -1.79 37.67 10.43
CA ASP A 4 -2.74 38.26 9.45
C ASP A 4 -2.05 39.26 8.51
N ASP A 5 -1.16 40.09 9.04
CA ASP A 5 -0.39 41.07 8.25
C ASP A 5 0.48 40.38 7.19
N GLU A 6 1.15 39.29 7.55
CA GLU A 6 2.00 38.51 6.64
C GLU A 6 1.20 37.75 5.59
N VAL A 7 0.02 37.22 5.96
CA VAL A 7 -0.90 36.59 5.00
C VAL A 7 -1.42 37.63 3.99
N ALA A 8 -1.81 38.81 4.46
CA ALA A 8 -2.27 39.89 3.59
C ALA A 8 -1.15 40.40 2.67
N ALA A 9 0.08 40.56 3.18
CA ALA A 9 1.24 40.95 2.39
C ALA A 9 1.52 39.92 1.28
N THR A 10 1.52 38.63 1.61
CA THR A 10 1.73 37.55 0.65
C THR A 10 0.66 37.53 -0.45
N LYS A 11 -0.62 37.68 -0.09
CA LYS A 11 -1.72 37.74 -1.07
C LYS A 11 -1.52 38.87 -2.07
N ARG A 12 -1.16 40.08 -1.61
CA ARG A 12 -0.88 41.22 -2.51
C ARG A 12 0.28 40.93 -3.46
N VAL A 13 1.37 40.32 -2.99
CA VAL A 13 2.52 39.93 -3.83
C VAL A 13 2.11 38.93 -4.92
N LEU A 14 1.19 38.02 -4.62
CA LEU A 14 0.70 36.99 -5.55
C LEU A 14 -0.48 37.46 -6.42
N GLY A 15 -0.94 38.70 -6.26
CA GLY A 15 -2.09 39.25 -7.00
C GLY A 15 -3.47 38.81 -6.49
N PHE A 16 -3.55 38.33 -5.25
CA PHE A 16 -4.79 37.94 -4.57
C PHE A 16 -5.38 39.11 -3.76
N ASP A 17 -6.70 39.07 -3.54
CA ASP A 17 -7.38 39.98 -2.63
C ASP A 17 -7.03 39.64 -1.16
N PRO A 18 -6.37 40.56 -0.41
CA PRO A 18 -5.98 40.30 0.98
C PRO A 18 -7.16 40.00 1.91
N GLU A 19 -8.35 40.53 1.61
CA GLU A 19 -9.54 40.42 2.44
C GLU A 19 -10.27 39.08 2.28
N GLN A 20 -10.05 38.39 1.16
CA GLN A 20 -10.71 37.11 0.88
C GLN A 20 -9.91 35.94 1.43
N THR A 21 -10.57 34.97 2.04
CA THR A 21 -9.94 33.77 2.62
C THR A 21 -10.48 32.51 1.95
N PHE A 22 -9.62 31.52 1.72
CA PHE A 22 -9.95 30.28 1.00
C PHE A 22 -10.47 30.51 -0.43
N GLU A 23 -10.09 31.64 -1.03
CA GLU A 23 -10.51 31.98 -2.38
C GLU A 23 -9.78 31.09 -3.40
N VAL A 24 -10.56 30.48 -4.28
CA VAL A 24 -10.07 29.65 -5.39
C VAL A 24 -10.86 30.01 -6.63
N SER A 25 -10.19 30.58 -7.63
CA SER A 25 -10.87 31.02 -8.85
C SER A 25 -11.48 29.85 -9.62
N GLU A 26 -12.57 30.12 -10.35
CA GLU A 26 -13.18 29.14 -11.23
C GLU A 26 -12.19 28.61 -12.29
N GLU A 27 -11.29 29.46 -12.78
CA GLU A 27 -10.25 29.06 -13.74
C GLU A 27 -9.34 27.98 -13.16
N VAL A 28 -8.84 28.17 -11.93
CA VAL A 28 -7.99 27.19 -11.24
C VAL A 28 -8.77 25.90 -11.00
N LEU A 29 -10.02 25.99 -10.55
CA LEU A 29 -10.87 24.81 -10.36
C LEU A 29 -11.11 24.07 -11.69
N ASN A 30 -11.42 24.77 -12.77
CA ASN A 30 -11.68 24.16 -14.08
C ASN A 30 -10.43 23.49 -14.64
N HIS A 31 -9.27 24.15 -14.55
CA HIS A 31 -8.00 23.59 -14.98
C HIS A 31 -7.64 22.33 -14.19
N THR A 32 -7.72 22.38 -12.86
CA THR A 32 -7.39 21.25 -11.98
C THR A 32 -8.38 20.10 -12.12
N ARG A 33 -9.69 20.38 -12.27
CA ARG A 33 -10.73 19.37 -12.53
C ARG A 33 -10.56 18.68 -13.87
N GLY A 34 -9.86 19.28 -14.85
CA GLY A 34 -9.43 18.58 -16.06
C GLY A 34 -8.60 17.32 -15.79
N ALA A 35 -7.96 17.20 -14.62
CA ALA A 35 -7.28 15.98 -14.19
C ALA A 35 -8.24 14.79 -13.99
N LEU A 36 -9.50 15.03 -13.64
CA LEU A 36 -10.50 13.98 -13.47
C LEU A 36 -10.76 13.25 -14.78
N GLU A 37 -10.90 13.99 -15.88
CA GLU A 37 -11.13 13.40 -17.20
C GLU A 37 -9.89 12.65 -17.69
N ARG A 38 -8.69 13.23 -17.51
CA ARG A 38 -7.43 12.52 -17.82
C ARG A 38 -7.29 11.23 -17.01
N GLY A 39 -7.61 11.27 -15.72
CA GLY A 39 -7.62 10.11 -14.84
C GLY A 39 -8.64 9.06 -15.27
N ARG A 40 -9.85 9.47 -15.67
CA ARG A 40 -10.90 8.58 -16.18
C ARG A 40 -10.44 7.86 -17.46
N GLN A 41 -9.81 8.58 -18.38
CA GLN A 41 -9.28 7.99 -19.62
C GLN A 41 -8.14 7.02 -19.34
N ALA A 42 -7.18 7.40 -18.51
CA ALA A 42 -6.07 6.54 -18.11
C ALA A 42 -6.57 5.26 -17.40
N LYS A 43 -7.53 5.39 -16.49
CA LYS A 43 -8.16 4.24 -15.83
C LYS A 43 -8.89 3.34 -16.82
N ALA A 44 -9.65 3.90 -17.75
CA ALA A 44 -10.37 3.11 -18.75
C ALA A 44 -9.43 2.31 -19.65
N GLU A 45 -8.27 2.89 -20.02
CA GLU A 45 -7.26 2.18 -20.80
C GLU A 45 -6.56 1.09 -19.98
N TRP A 46 -6.18 1.41 -18.74
CA TRP A 46 -5.62 0.44 -17.81
C TRP A 46 -6.57 -0.74 -17.57
N GLU A 47 -7.88 -0.47 -17.38
CA GLU A 47 -8.89 -1.49 -17.12
C GLU A 47 -8.96 -2.51 -18.27
N LYS A 48 -8.87 -2.07 -19.53
CA LYS A 48 -8.82 -3.01 -20.67
C LYS A 48 -7.64 -3.96 -20.57
N SER A 49 -6.44 -3.41 -20.34
CA SER A 49 -5.21 -4.19 -20.21
C SER A 49 -5.25 -5.13 -19.00
N PHE A 50 -5.89 -4.69 -17.92
CA PHE A 50 -6.07 -5.48 -16.71
C PHE A 50 -7.02 -6.65 -16.96
N GLN A 51 -8.15 -6.43 -17.64
CA GLN A 51 -9.08 -7.51 -17.98
C GLN A 51 -8.46 -8.52 -18.95
N GLU A 52 -7.67 -8.08 -19.92
CA GLU A 52 -6.91 -8.97 -20.80
C GLU A 52 -5.90 -9.81 -20.01
N TRP A 53 -5.13 -9.19 -19.11
CA TRP A 53 -4.21 -9.90 -18.22
C TRP A 53 -4.95 -10.93 -17.36
N ARG A 54 -6.10 -10.57 -16.77
CA ARG A 54 -6.91 -11.48 -15.95
C ARG A 54 -7.38 -12.69 -16.74
N GLY A 55 -7.87 -12.48 -17.96
CA GLY A 55 -8.32 -13.57 -18.85
C GLY A 55 -7.19 -14.55 -19.18
N ASN A 56 -5.96 -14.06 -19.29
CA ASN A 56 -4.78 -14.87 -19.59
C ASN A 56 -4.07 -15.45 -18.34
N ASN A 57 -4.45 -15.03 -17.13
CA ASN A 57 -3.75 -15.38 -15.88
C ASN A 57 -4.74 -15.69 -14.75
N ALA A 58 -5.70 -16.60 -14.98
CA ALA A 58 -6.81 -16.86 -14.07
C ALA A 58 -6.40 -17.14 -12.61
N GLU A 59 -5.33 -17.93 -12.39
CA GLU A 59 -4.83 -18.23 -11.05
C GLU A 59 -4.31 -16.98 -10.33
N ARG A 60 -3.44 -16.19 -10.99
CA ARG A 60 -2.92 -14.93 -10.44
C ARG A 60 -4.00 -13.85 -10.28
N ALA A 61 -5.03 -13.87 -11.13
CA ALA A 61 -6.17 -12.97 -11.01
C ALA A 61 -7.00 -13.30 -9.75
N ALA A 62 -7.21 -14.60 -9.46
CA ALA A 62 -7.86 -15.03 -8.23
C ALA A 62 -7.02 -14.68 -6.99
N GLU A 63 -5.69 -14.83 -7.07
CA GLU A 63 -4.76 -14.41 -6.03
C GLU A 63 -4.84 -12.90 -5.78
N PHE A 64 -4.82 -12.09 -6.86
CA PHE A 64 -4.99 -10.64 -6.79
C PHE A 64 -6.30 -10.25 -6.09
N ASP A 65 -7.43 -10.89 -6.44
CA ASP A 65 -8.73 -10.56 -5.86
C ASP A 65 -8.76 -10.83 -4.35
N ARG A 66 -8.21 -11.98 -3.94
CA ARG A 66 -8.10 -12.34 -2.53
C ARG A 66 -7.25 -11.32 -1.75
N ILE A 67 -6.09 -10.95 -2.30
CA ILE A 67 -5.20 -9.94 -1.67
C ILE A 67 -5.90 -8.57 -1.61
N ALA A 68 -6.57 -8.15 -2.68
CA ALA A 68 -7.29 -6.89 -2.73
C ALA A 68 -8.47 -6.83 -1.75
N ALA A 69 -9.09 -7.98 -1.45
CA ALA A 69 -10.12 -8.12 -0.42
C ALA A 69 -9.56 -8.16 1.01
N GLY A 70 -8.23 -8.24 1.18
CA GLY A 70 -7.58 -8.37 2.49
C GLY A 70 -7.78 -9.76 3.13
N GLU A 71 -8.05 -10.78 2.32
CA GLU A 71 -8.27 -12.15 2.78
C GLU A 71 -6.98 -12.95 2.71
N LEU A 72 -6.78 -13.93 3.60
CA LEU A 72 -5.64 -14.87 3.56
C LEU A 72 -6.02 -16.19 2.87
N PRO A 73 -5.04 -16.98 2.38
CA PRO A 73 -5.31 -18.29 1.80
C PRO A 73 -6.00 -19.20 2.81
N LYS A 74 -7.03 -19.94 2.37
CA LYS A 74 -7.74 -20.87 3.25
C LYS A 74 -6.77 -21.90 3.86
N GLY A 75 -6.86 -22.11 5.17
CA GLY A 75 -6.04 -23.08 5.89
C GLY A 75 -4.60 -22.61 6.17
N TRP A 76 -4.28 -21.32 5.98
CA TRP A 76 -2.95 -20.79 6.31
C TRP A 76 -2.55 -21.06 7.76
N GLU A 77 -3.51 -21.00 8.70
CA GLU A 77 -3.29 -21.26 10.13
C GLU A 77 -2.80 -22.67 10.42
N GLU A 78 -3.20 -23.64 9.59
CA GLU A 78 -2.78 -25.05 9.73
C GLU A 78 -1.28 -25.24 9.43
N LYS A 79 -0.64 -24.23 8.82
CA LYS A 79 0.81 -24.24 8.57
C LYS A 79 1.60 -23.71 9.76
N ILE A 80 0.96 -23.09 10.76
CA ILE A 80 1.67 -22.57 11.92
C ILE A 80 2.26 -23.75 12.72
N PRO A 81 3.59 -23.80 12.94
CA PRO A 81 4.21 -24.89 13.67
C PRO A 81 3.76 -24.91 15.13
N VAL A 82 3.50 -26.11 15.65
CA VAL A 82 3.28 -26.34 17.09
C VAL A 82 4.62 -26.55 17.78
N PHE A 83 4.80 -25.93 18.95
CA PHE A 83 6.00 -26.03 19.76
C PHE A 83 5.70 -26.81 21.03
N GLU A 84 6.21 -28.04 21.12
CA GLU A 84 6.02 -28.92 22.28
C GLU A 84 6.63 -28.36 23.56
N ALA A 85 5.95 -28.62 24.68
CA ALA A 85 6.46 -28.27 26.01
C ALA A 85 7.72 -29.08 26.36
N GLY A 86 8.59 -28.51 27.20
CA GLY A 86 9.79 -29.19 27.71
C GLY A 86 11.08 -28.97 26.91
N LYS A 87 11.01 -28.34 25.73
CA LYS A 87 12.19 -27.88 24.98
C LYS A 87 12.17 -26.35 24.82
N GLY A 88 13.20 -25.68 25.31
CA GLY A 88 13.35 -24.24 25.14
C GLY A 88 13.57 -23.86 23.67
N VAL A 89 12.82 -22.88 23.17
CA VAL A 89 13.03 -22.24 21.87
C VAL A 89 13.11 -20.72 22.07
N ALA A 90 14.16 -20.10 21.53
CA ALA A 90 14.23 -18.64 21.53
C ALA A 90 13.08 -18.09 20.66
N THR A 91 12.37 -17.07 21.13
CA THR A 91 11.22 -16.50 20.41
C THR A 91 11.58 -16.01 19.01
N ARG A 92 12.80 -15.48 18.81
CA ARG A 92 13.33 -15.15 17.47
C ARG A 92 13.44 -16.36 16.52
N ALA A 93 13.80 -17.53 17.05
CA ALA A 93 13.88 -18.76 16.26
C ALA A 93 12.48 -19.34 16.00
N ALA A 94 11.56 -19.19 16.96
CA ALA A 94 10.15 -19.52 16.73
C ALA A 94 9.54 -18.63 15.64
N SER A 95 9.81 -17.31 15.67
CA SER A 95 9.41 -16.35 14.64
C SER A 95 9.90 -16.79 13.25
N GLY A 96 11.18 -17.14 13.12
CA GLY A 96 11.73 -17.62 11.85
C GLY A 96 11.03 -18.87 11.33
N LYS A 97 10.71 -19.85 12.19
CA LYS A 97 9.96 -21.05 11.78
C LYS A 97 8.55 -20.73 11.32
N VAL A 98 7.87 -19.78 11.97
CA VAL A 98 6.54 -19.32 11.54
C VAL A 98 6.64 -18.61 10.19
N LEU A 99 7.61 -17.71 10.01
CA LEU A 99 7.83 -17.01 8.73
C LEU A 99 8.08 -17.99 7.58
N GLN A 100 8.91 -18.99 7.79
CA GLN A 100 9.19 -20.03 6.80
C GLN A 100 7.94 -20.84 6.44
N ALA A 101 7.16 -21.24 7.44
CA ALA A 101 5.95 -22.03 7.21
C ALA A 101 4.84 -21.23 6.50
N LEU A 102 4.69 -19.94 6.85
CA LEU A 102 3.70 -19.07 6.23
C LEU A 102 4.14 -18.57 4.85
N GLY A 103 5.43 -18.31 4.63
CA GLY A 103 5.97 -17.87 3.33
C GLY A 103 5.74 -18.88 2.21
N ALA A 104 5.65 -20.17 2.52
CA ALA A 104 5.33 -21.21 1.55
C ALA A 104 3.87 -21.20 1.07
N VAL A 105 2.96 -20.52 1.78
CA VAL A 105 1.51 -20.53 1.46
C VAL A 105 0.88 -19.16 1.33
N ILE A 106 1.49 -18.09 1.87
CA ILE A 106 1.05 -16.70 1.77
C ILE A 106 1.99 -15.97 0.78
N PRO A 107 1.67 -15.95 -0.52
CA PRO A 107 2.56 -15.39 -1.54
C PRO A 107 2.79 -13.88 -1.41
N GLU A 108 1.86 -13.16 -0.77
CA GLU A 108 1.99 -11.73 -0.46
C GLU A 108 2.81 -11.44 0.80
N LEU A 109 3.33 -12.45 1.51
CA LEU A 109 4.22 -12.25 2.65
C LEU A 109 5.64 -11.98 2.16
N TRP A 110 6.13 -10.77 2.43
CA TRP A 110 7.50 -10.38 2.12
C TRP A 110 8.05 -9.47 3.22
N GLY A 111 9.38 -9.40 3.29
CA GLY A 111 10.07 -8.61 4.30
C GLY A 111 11.54 -8.97 4.36
N GLY A 112 12.21 -8.48 5.40
CA GLY A 112 13.62 -8.75 5.60
C GLY A 112 14.15 -8.10 6.86
N SER A 113 15.47 -7.89 6.90
CA SER A 113 16.14 -7.25 8.03
C SER A 113 17.23 -6.31 7.53
N ALA A 114 17.41 -5.18 8.21
CA ALA A 114 18.57 -4.33 8.04
C ALA A 114 19.81 -4.99 8.67
N ASP A 115 20.64 -5.64 7.84
CA ASP A 115 21.94 -6.26 8.18
C ASP A 115 21.91 -7.39 9.25
N LEU A 116 20.73 -7.73 9.77
CA LEU A 116 20.57 -8.64 10.91
C LEU A 116 19.72 -9.87 10.58
N ALA A 117 19.68 -10.30 9.31
CA ALA A 117 18.83 -11.40 8.86
C ALA A 117 19.04 -12.70 9.66
N GLY A 118 20.29 -13.09 9.90
CA GLY A 118 20.62 -14.27 10.73
C GLY A 118 20.34 -14.06 12.22
N SER A 119 20.46 -12.83 12.72
CA SER A 119 20.16 -12.51 14.12
C SER A 119 18.66 -12.49 14.41
N ASN A 120 17.87 -12.01 13.44
CA ASN A 120 16.42 -11.84 13.53
C ASN A 120 15.64 -13.06 13.00
N ASN A 121 16.28 -13.94 12.24
CA ASN A 121 15.66 -15.07 11.53
C ASN A 121 14.49 -14.64 10.62
N THR A 122 14.73 -13.63 9.78
CA THR A 122 13.69 -13.03 8.91
C THR A 122 13.70 -13.52 7.47
N THR A 123 14.76 -14.23 7.04
CA THR A 123 14.83 -14.78 5.69
C THR A 123 13.79 -15.90 5.54
N ILE A 124 13.05 -15.88 4.44
CA ILE A 124 12.17 -16.95 3.95
C ILE A 124 12.95 -17.61 2.80
N ASP A 125 13.19 -18.92 2.88
CA ASP A 125 14.03 -19.68 1.94
C ASP A 125 13.19 -20.63 1.07
#